data_AF-A0AAD4M7M1-F1
#
_entry.id   AF-A0AAD4M7M1-F1
#
_cell.length_a   1.000
_cell.length_b   1.000
_cell.length_c   1.000
_cell.angle_alpha   90.00
_cell.angle_beta   90.00
_cell.angle_gamma   90.00
#
_symmetry.space_group_name_H-M   'P 1'
#
loop_
_entity.id
_entity.type
_entity.pdbx_description
1 polymer ?
#
loop_
_entity_poly.entity_id
_entity_poly.type
_entity_poly.pdbx_seq_one_letter_code
_entity_poly.pdbx_strand_id
1 'polypeptide(L)'
;MGRSQTPCWIIAQSNVGVKNIAETLFKRNVKFRLLVSKEFLFGWHEEMYKEMNKVVIPSDQLPKDHQETKRMFPDINLILSTISMLSNPKLDECGLFDLIPVRSLVIDEASQIDVFEFMHLFYKFSHVLMKVCFFGDPKQQFISQTVYGGKLLSKHDILDHSCVVFIDVNKGKEVKQASSYKASNMEEVHMVVRVAKQYHRLKLNFCIITFYDPQRAAITKALKAENLPSGCVYNVDSYQGNESDFVILSSVRTRVPGFLKSLPRTNVALTRCRKGMVVVTNKRFLQGSGKSTLLGKLCRAWSEHGDVWIDWKLMLGKPVGLPGCH
;
A
#
# COMPACT_ATOMS: atom_id res chain seq x y z
N MET A 1 -24.12 27.95 18.81
CA MET A 1 -23.02 27.23 19.48
C MET A 1 -22.34 26.33 18.45
N GLY A 2 -21.16 26.74 17.97
CA GLY A 2 -20.49 26.10 16.83
C GLY A 2 -19.96 24.72 17.17
N ARG A 3 -20.25 23.71 16.34
CA ARG A 3 -19.60 22.40 16.42
C ARG A 3 -18.09 22.62 16.34
N SER A 4 -17.37 22.29 17.42
CA SER A 4 -15.91 22.15 17.41
C SER A 4 -15.55 21.20 16.27
N GLN A 5 -15.03 21.75 15.17
CA GLN A 5 -14.57 20.92 14.05
C GLN A 5 -13.29 20.21 14.51
N THR A 6 -13.29 18.89 14.51
CA THR A 6 -12.11 18.10 14.86
C THR A 6 -10.95 18.41 13.89
N PRO A 7 -9.73 18.67 14.39
CA PRO A 7 -8.54 18.83 13.56
C PRO A 7 -8.36 17.69 12.55
N CYS A 8 -8.14 18.05 11.29
CA CYS A 8 -8.01 17.15 10.16
C CYS A 8 -6.82 17.56 9.29
N TRP A 9 -6.01 16.57 8.93
CA TRP A 9 -4.90 16.70 8.01
C TRP A 9 -5.23 15.92 6.74
N ILE A 10 -5.02 16.51 5.57
CA ILE A 10 -5.15 15.83 4.29
C ILE A 10 -3.78 15.83 3.62
N ILE A 11 -3.29 14.65 3.26
CA ILE A 11 -2.01 14.49 2.56
C ILE A 11 -2.17 13.77 1.23
N ALA A 12 -1.25 14.04 0.31
CA ALA A 12 -1.09 13.28 -0.94
C ALA A 12 0.40 13.11 -1.26
N GLN A 13 0.73 12.22 -2.21
CA GLN A 13 2.13 11.95 -2.56
C GLN A 13 2.79 13.15 -3.22
N SER A 14 2.07 13.72 -4.19
CA SER A 14 2.60 14.76 -5.06
C SER A 14 2.02 16.11 -4.68
N ASN A 15 2.82 17.15 -4.90
CA ASN A 15 2.33 18.50 -4.71
C ASN A 15 1.16 18.83 -5.68
N VAL A 16 1.09 18.18 -6.85
CA VAL A 16 -0.04 18.28 -7.78
C VAL A 16 -1.32 17.69 -7.16
N GLY A 17 -1.24 16.53 -6.52
CA GLY A 17 -2.37 15.92 -5.81
C GLY A 17 -2.90 16.86 -4.73
N VAL A 18 -2.02 17.40 -3.88
CA VAL A 18 -2.41 18.35 -2.83
C VAL A 18 -3.01 19.64 -3.42
N LYS A 19 -2.45 20.14 -4.54
CA LYS A 19 -2.97 21.31 -5.27
C LYS A 19 -4.41 21.08 -5.74
N ASN A 20 -4.71 19.94 -6.37
CA ASN A 20 -6.05 19.62 -6.87
C ASN A 20 -7.11 19.59 -5.76
N ILE A 21 -6.74 19.04 -4.60
CA ILE A 21 -7.60 19.04 -3.41
C ILE A 21 -7.81 20.47 -2.91
N ALA A 22 -6.74 21.25 -2.81
CA ALA A 22 -6.79 22.64 -2.36
C ALA A 22 -7.70 23.49 -3.26
N GLU A 23 -7.61 23.37 -4.58
CA GLU A 23 -8.48 24.06 -5.52
C GLU A 23 -9.95 23.69 -5.34
N THR A 24 -10.23 22.41 -5.12
CA THR A 24 -11.60 21.90 -4.89
C THR A 24 -12.18 22.45 -3.60
N LEU A 25 -11.40 22.49 -2.51
CA LEU A 25 -11.81 23.07 -1.24
C LEU A 25 -12.00 24.58 -1.32
N PHE A 26 -11.11 25.27 -2.05
CA PHE A 26 -11.17 26.71 -2.26
C PHE A 26 -12.45 27.10 -3.01
N LYS A 27 -12.78 26.40 -4.12
CA LYS A 27 -14.04 26.60 -4.87
C LYS A 27 -15.30 26.37 -4.02
N ARG A 28 -15.20 25.55 -2.97
CA ARG A 28 -16.29 25.25 -2.03
C ARG A 28 -16.29 26.15 -0.79
N ASN A 29 -15.43 27.17 -0.75
CA ASN A 29 -15.29 28.11 0.35
C ASN A 29 -14.99 27.42 1.71
N VAL A 30 -14.22 26.33 1.67
CA VAL A 30 -13.76 25.63 2.88
C VAL A 30 -12.49 26.32 3.38
N LYS A 31 -12.41 26.62 4.69
CA LYS A 31 -11.21 27.21 5.30
C LYS A 31 -10.14 26.14 5.53
N PHE A 32 -8.93 26.36 5.00
CA PHE A 32 -7.77 25.48 5.22
C PHE A 32 -6.45 26.26 5.14
N ARG A 33 -5.35 25.61 5.54
CA ARG A 33 -3.98 26.01 5.16
C ARG A 33 -3.32 24.91 4.36
N LEU A 34 -2.53 25.33 3.37
CA LEU A 34 -1.76 24.44 2.51
C LEU A 34 -0.27 24.62 2.80
N LEU A 35 0.38 23.62 3.38
CA LEU A 35 1.82 23.61 3.64
C LEU A 35 2.56 23.00 2.45
N VAL A 36 3.56 23.71 1.94
CA VAL A 36 4.32 23.28 0.74
C VAL A 36 5.82 23.47 0.93
N SER A 37 6.64 22.69 0.21
CA SER A 37 8.08 22.98 0.13
C SER A 37 8.29 24.31 -0.61
N LYS A 38 9.28 25.09 -0.20
CA LYS A 38 9.72 26.34 -0.88
C LYS A 38 9.86 26.16 -2.39
N GLU A 39 10.41 25.04 -2.84
CA GLU A 39 10.68 24.75 -4.25
C GLU A 39 9.39 24.56 -5.07
N PHE A 40 8.26 24.26 -4.43
CA PHE A 40 7.00 23.98 -5.11
C PHE A 40 6.27 25.23 -5.62
N LEU A 41 6.63 26.42 -5.14
CA LEU A 41 6.01 27.67 -5.59
C LEU A 41 6.35 28.08 -7.03
N PHE A 42 7.34 27.44 -7.66
CA PHE A 42 7.81 27.76 -9.01
C PHE A 42 6.76 27.59 -10.13
N GLY A 43 5.56 27.05 -9.82
CA GLY A 43 4.45 26.88 -10.76
C GLY A 43 3.15 27.63 -10.40
N TRP A 44 3.16 28.47 -9.36
CA TRP A 44 1.96 29.18 -8.85
C TRP A 44 1.92 30.66 -9.27
N HIS A 45 2.43 30.97 -10.46
CA HIS A 45 2.65 32.34 -10.94
C HIS A 45 1.51 32.90 -11.83
N GLU A 46 0.44 32.14 -12.06
CA GLU A 46 -0.73 32.65 -12.80
C GLU A 46 -1.59 33.56 -11.92
N GLU A 47 -2.12 34.64 -12.50
CA GLU A 47 -2.95 35.64 -11.79
C GLU A 47 -4.16 35.05 -11.06
N MET A 48 -4.63 33.88 -11.50
CA MET A 48 -5.73 33.12 -10.90
C MET A 48 -5.44 32.63 -9.46
N TYR A 49 -4.19 32.60 -9.01
CA TYR A 49 -3.81 32.07 -7.69
C TYR A 49 -3.48 33.13 -6.64
N LYS A 50 -3.64 34.44 -6.94
CA LYS A 50 -3.36 35.54 -5.99
C LYS A 50 -4.13 35.39 -4.67
N GLU A 51 -5.38 34.91 -4.73
CA GLU A 51 -6.20 34.64 -3.55
C GLU A 51 -5.78 33.36 -2.80
N MET A 52 -5.37 32.31 -3.53
CA MET A 52 -4.87 31.06 -2.93
C MET A 52 -3.51 31.25 -2.22
N ASN A 53 -2.69 32.21 -2.65
CA ASN A 53 -1.44 32.53 -1.95
C ASN A 53 -1.65 32.94 -0.48
N LYS A 54 -2.86 33.41 -0.11
CA LYS A 54 -3.19 33.74 1.28
C LYS A 54 -3.39 32.50 2.17
N VAL A 55 -3.62 31.33 1.59
CA VAL A 55 -3.81 30.07 2.32
C VAL A 55 -2.60 29.14 2.23
N VAL A 56 -1.66 29.41 1.33
CA VAL A 56 -0.42 28.64 1.14
C VAL A 56 0.65 29.15 2.11
N ILE A 57 1.31 28.23 2.82
CA ILE A 57 2.43 28.52 3.71
C ILE A 57 3.64 27.67 3.25
N PRO A 58 4.64 28.31 2.64
CA PRO A 58 5.89 27.66 2.27
C PRO A 58 6.74 27.23 3.47
N SER A 59 7.60 26.23 3.26
CA SER A 59 8.47 25.67 4.32
C SER A 59 9.48 26.66 4.91
N ASP A 60 9.83 27.73 4.19
CA ASP A 60 10.69 28.82 4.65
C ASP A 60 9.92 29.96 5.35
N GLN A 61 8.58 29.94 5.27
CA GLN A 61 7.68 30.88 5.96
C GLN A 61 6.90 30.21 7.10
N LEU A 62 7.28 28.99 7.48
CA LEU A 62 6.74 28.35 8.66
C LEU A 62 7.03 29.20 9.90
N PRO A 63 6.10 29.25 10.88
CA PRO A 63 6.31 30.01 12.11
C PRO A 63 7.58 29.57 12.83
N LYS A 64 8.24 30.51 13.52
CA LYS A 64 9.46 30.25 14.28
C LYS A 64 9.20 29.65 15.65
N ASP A 65 8.04 29.94 16.22
CA ASP A 65 7.67 29.54 17.57
C ASP A 65 6.15 29.34 17.72
N HIS A 66 5.77 28.81 18.88
CA HIS A 66 4.38 28.51 19.22
C HIS A 66 3.47 29.74 19.25
N GLN A 67 3.97 30.94 19.55
CA GLN A 67 3.15 32.16 19.54
C GLN A 67 2.84 32.61 18.12
N GLU A 68 3.82 32.58 17.23
CA GLU A 68 3.63 32.88 15.81
C GLU A 68 2.69 31.87 15.16
N THR A 69 2.82 30.58 15.52
CA THR A 69 1.90 29.53 15.07
C THR A 69 0.45 29.84 15.45
N LYS A 70 0.18 30.26 16.70
CA LYS A 70 -1.16 30.67 17.12
C LYS A 70 -1.73 31.85 16.32
N ARG A 71 -0.88 32.80 15.92
CA ARG A 71 -1.30 33.97 15.12
C ARG A 71 -1.56 33.62 13.65
N MET A 72 -0.81 32.67 13.10
CA MET A 72 -0.88 32.30 11.67
C MET A 72 -2.02 31.31 11.35
N PHE A 73 -2.43 30.52 12.34
CA PHE A 73 -3.49 29.52 12.24
C PHE A 73 -4.71 29.80 13.15
N PRO A 74 -5.31 31.01 13.16
CA PRO A 74 -6.50 31.29 13.96
C PRO A 74 -7.72 30.61 13.33
N ASP A 75 -8.46 29.84 14.13
CA ASP A 75 -9.71 29.16 13.73
C ASP A 75 -9.58 28.19 12.53
N ILE A 76 -8.39 27.64 12.29
CA ILE A 76 -8.14 26.66 11.22
C ILE A 76 -7.88 25.29 11.80
N ASN A 77 -8.73 24.34 11.42
CA ASN A 77 -8.65 22.96 11.85
C ASN A 77 -8.36 22.00 10.68
N LEU A 78 -8.13 22.52 9.47
CA LEU A 78 -7.86 21.74 8.26
C LEU A 78 -6.52 22.13 7.64
N ILE A 79 -5.59 21.19 7.60
CA ILE A 79 -4.27 21.36 6.99
C ILE A 79 -4.10 20.41 5.81
N LEU A 80 -3.60 20.94 4.70
CA LEU A 80 -3.23 20.18 3.52
C LEU A 80 -1.70 20.21 3.39
N SER A 81 -1.07 19.08 3.08
CA SER A 81 0.36 19.04 2.79
C SER A 81 0.74 17.79 1.99
N THR A 82 1.96 17.71 1.48
CA THR A 82 2.50 16.41 1.08
C THR A 82 2.90 15.59 2.30
N ILE A 83 3.18 14.30 2.09
CA ILE A 83 3.75 13.42 3.11
C ILE A 83 5.13 13.91 3.59
N SER A 84 5.95 14.42 2.67
CA SER A 84 7.26 15.00 2.98
C SER A 84 7.15 16.25 3.85
N MET A 85 6.17 17.13 3.57
CA MET A 85 5.94 18.33 4.38
C MET A 85 5.40 18.00 5.77
N LEU A 86 4.51 17.00 5.91
CA LEU A 86 4.04 16.55 7.21
C LEU A 86 5.19 16.00 8.09
N SER A 87 6.26 15.53 7.46
CA SER A 87 7.46 15.00 8.11
C SER A 87 8.51 16.07 8.44
N ASN A 88 8.26 17.34 8.08
CA ASN A 88 9.21 18.43 8.28
C ASN A 88 9.38 18.75 9.78
N PRO A 89 10.60 18.65 10.36
CA PRO A 89 10.86 18.90 11.78
C PRO A 89 10.43 20.28 12.27
N LYS A 90 10.44 21.29 11.40
CA LYS A 90 10.01 22.66 11.75
C LYS A 90 8.57 22.72 12.25
N LEU A 91 7.72 21.78 11.84
CA LEU A 91 6.32 21.72 12.31
C LEU A 91 6.22 21.30 13.79
N ASP A 92 7.16 20.48 14.26
CA ASP A 92 7.30 20.16 15.68
C ASP A 92 7.90 21.34 16.44
N GLU A 93 8.98 21.92 15.91
CA GLU A 93 9.69 23.05 16.53
C GLU A 93 8.79 24.27 16.75
N CYS A 94 7.91 24.57 15.79
CA CYS A 94 6.96 25.68 15.91
C CYS A 94 5.70 25.33 16.70
N GLY A 95 5.57 24.10 17.21
CA GLY A 95 4.45 23.65 18.02
C GLY A 95 3.13 23.54 17.26
N LEU A 96 3.17 23.33 15.93
CA LEU A 96 1.96 23.22 15.12
C LEU A 96 1.13 21.99 15.48
N PHE A 97 1.77 20.86 15.79
CA PHE A 97 1.06 19.65 16.19
C PHE A 97 0.40 19.76 17.58
N ASP A 98 0.88 20.66 18.44
CA ASP A 98 0.23 20.96 19.72
C ASP A 98 -1.06 21.77 19.52
N LEU A 99 -1.04 22.69 18.54
CA LEU A 99 -2.18 23.54 18.20
C LEU A 99 -3.22 22.78 17.36
N ILE A 100 -2.77 22.03 16.35
CA ILE A 100 -3.59 21.30 15.39
C ILE A 100 -3.11 19.83 15.35
N PRO A 101 -3.46 19.02 16.37
CA PRO A 101 -3.00 17.65 16.46
C PRO A 101 -3.50 16.81 15.30
N VAL A 102 -2.68 15.86 14.85
CA VAL A 102 -3.00 14.93 13.76
C VAL A 102 -3.96 13.85 14.26
N ARG A 103 -5.20 14.25 14.57
CA ARG A 103 -6.26 13.37 15.08
C ARG A 103 -6.98 12.61 13.97
N SER A 104 -7.24 13.31 12.87
CA SER A 104 -7.81 12.74 11.65
C SER A 104 -6.83 12.97 10.50
N LEU A 105 -6.40 11.91 9.85
CA LEU A 105 -5.51 11.97 8.68
C LEU A 105 -6.20 11.36 7.47
N VAL A 106 -6.39 12.17 6.43
CA VAL A 106 -6.87 11.72 5.13
C VAL A 106 -5.68 11.64 4.20
N ILE A 107 -5.58 10.56 3.45
CA ILE A 107 -4.49 10.27 2.55
C ILE A 107 -5.13 10.06 1.18
N ASP A 108 -4.95 11.03 0.30
CA ASP A 108 -5.41 10.98 -1.07
C ASP A 108 -4.32 10.42 -1.99
N GLU A 109 -4.74 9.76 -3.07
CA GLU A 109 -3.86 9.01 -3.97
C GLU A 109 -2.92 8.06 -3.19
N ALA A 110 -3.42 7.42 -2.12
CA ALA A 110 -2.64 6.57 -1.23
C ALA A 110 -1.97 5.38 -1.94
N SER A 111 -2.46 5.02 -3.12
CA SER A 111 -1.85 4.01 -4.00
C SER A 111 -0.53 4.48 -4.62
N GLN A 112 -0.23 5.78 -4.61
CA GLN A 112 1.02 6.32 -5.15
C GLN A 112 2.10 6.49 -4.07
N ILE A 113 1.76 6.24 -2.80
CA ILE A 113 2.63 6.42 -1.64
C ILE A 113 3.11 5.05 -1.16
N ASP A 114 4.42 4.88 -1.00
CA ASP A 114 4.93 3.66 -0.39
C ASP A 114 4.45 3.56 1.06
N VAL A 115 3.91 2.41 1.46
CA VAL A 115 3.39 2.19 2.81
C VAL A 115 4.44 2.45 3.91
N PHE A 116 5.73 2.31 3.60
CA PHE A 116 6.79 2.69 4.52
C PHE A 116 6.86 4.19 4.82
N GLU A 117 6.46 5.05 3.87
CA GLU A 117 6.37 6.50 4.08
C GLU A 117 5.24 6.86 5.06
N PHE A 118 4.30 5.96 5.34
CA PHE A 118 3.31 6.20 6.42
C PHE A 118 3.80 5.72 7.78
N MET A 119 4.75 4.78 7.84
CA MET A 119 5.11 4.10 9.08
C MET A 119 5.70 5.06 10.11
N HIS A 120 6.57 5.99 9.70
CA HIS A 120 7.12 6.98 10.62
C HIS A 120 6.06 7.96 11.11
N LEU A 121 5.08 8.32 10.28
CA LEU A 121 3.96 9.19 10.65
C LEU A 121 3.02 8.51 11.66
N PHE A 122 2.67 7.25 11.41
CA PHE A 122 1.82 6.49 12.33
C PHE A 122 2.50 6.23 13.66
N TYR A 123 3.81 5.98 13.67
CA TYR A 123 4.57 5.88 14.90
C TYR A 123 4.59 7.21 15.65
N LYS A 124 4.97 8.30 14.96
CA LYS A 124 5.05 9.66 15.51
C LYS A 124 3.74 10.12 16.14
N PHE A 125 2.60 9.86 15.48
CA PHE A 125 1.29 10.32 15.93
C PHE A 125 0.46 9.24 16.63
N SER A 126 1.06 8.10 16.97
CA SER A 126 0.35 6.93 17.53
C SER A 126 -0.52 7.25 18.77
N HIS A 127 -0.10 8.21 19.59
CA HIS A 127 -0.80 8.62 20.81
C HIS A 127 -1.98 9.58 20.58
N VAL A 128 -2.05 10.25 19.42
CA VAL A 128 -3.06 11.29 19.12
C VAL A 128 -3.95 10.94 17.92
N LEU A 129 -3.47 10.06 17.04
CA LEU A 129 -4.14 9.66 15.81
C LEU A 129 -5.34 8.76 16.12
N MET A 130 -6.54 9.27 15.87
CA MET A 130 -7.80 8.57 16.13
C MET A 130 -8.36 7.94 14.87
N LYS A 131 -8.23 8.63 13.74
CA LYS A 131 -8.84 8.23 12.47
C LYS A 131 -7.87 8.44 11.33
N VAL A 132 -7.74 7.43 10.48
CA VAL A 132 -7.04 7.54 9.20
C VAL A 132 -8.01 7.12 8.08
N CYS A 133 -8.01 7.84 6.97
CA CYS A 133 -8.81 7.55 5.79
C CYS A 133 -7.90 7.48 4.56
N PHE A 134 -7.89 6.37 3.85
CA PHE A 134 -7.18 6.24 2.59
C PHE A 134 -8.17 6.37 1.42
N PHE A 135 -7.78 7.13 0.40
CA PHE A 135 -8.43 7.23 -0.90
C PHE A 135 -7.41 6.74 -1.94
N GLY A 136 -7.73 5.70 -2.72
CA GLY A 136 -6.79 5.20 -3.72
C GLY A 136 -6.97 3.76 -4.24
N ASP A 137 -7.31 2.75 -3.43
CA ASP A 137 -7.50 1.35 -3.89
C ASP A 137 -8.11 0.43 -2.79
N PRO A 138 -9.05 -0.49 -3.11
CA PRO A 138 -9.64 -1.47 -2.18
C PRO A 138 -8.66 -2.44 -1.46
N LYS A 139 -7.48 -2.76 -1.99
CA LYS A 139 -6.54 -3.69 -1.31
C LYS A 139 -6.01 -3.17 0.02
N GLN A 140 -6.02 -1.85 0.22
CA GLN A 140 -5.51 -1.23 1.42
C GLN A 140 -6.48 -1.36 2.61
N GLN A 141 -7.79 -1.61 2.38
CA GLN A 141 -8.81 -1.78 3.44
C GLN A 141 -8.55 -2.99 4.34
N PHE A 142 -8.03 -4.08 3.79
CA PHE A 142 -7.72 -5.29 4.56
C PHE A 142 -6.47 -5.12 5.43
N ILE A 143 -5.41 -4.55 4.86
CA ILE A 143 -4.18 -4.25 5.62
C ILE A 143 -4.53 -3.28 6.74
N SER A 144 -5.36 -2.29 6.44
CA SER A 144 -5.95 -1.35 7.38
C SER A 144 -6.59 -2.05 8.60
N GLN A 145 -7.56 -2.93 8.38
CA GLN A 145 -8.28 -3.60 9.46
C GLN A 145 -7.40 -4.58 10.24
N THR A 146 -6.52 -5.29 9.53
CA THR A 146 -5.78 -6.44 10.07
C THR A 146 -4.46 -6.07 10.74
N VAL A 147 -3.83 -4.99 10.28
CA VAL A 147 -2.53 -4.52 10.79
C VAL A 147 -2.70 -3.38 11.80
N TYR A 148 -3.74 -2.56 11.65
CA TYR A 148 -3.90 -1.33 12.45
C TYR A 148 -5.19 -1.28 13.29
N GLY A 149 -5.87 -2.43 13.46
CA GLY A 149 -6.97 -2.58 14.43
C GLY A 149 -8.26 -1.85 14.07
N GLY A 150 -8.57 -1.72 12.78
CA GLY A 150 -9.86 -1.15 12.34
C GLY A 150 -10.06 0.34 12.58
N LYS A 151 -9.02 1.09 12.99
CA LYS A 151 -9.05 2.57 13.15
C LYS A 151 -9.07 3.35 11.82
N LEU A 152 -9.32 2.64 10.73
CA LEU A 152 -9.15 3.07 9.36
C LEU A 152 -10.49 2.94 8.65
N LEU A 153 -11.09 4.08 8.32
CA LEU A 153 -12.35 4.14 7.59
C LEU A 153 -12.03 4.31 6.10
N SER A 154 -12.18 3.25 5.33
CA SER A 154 -12.16 3.31 3.87
C SER A 154 -13.57 3.57 3.34
N LYS A 155 -13.68 4.45 2.35
CA LYS A 155 -14.87 4.58 1.49
C LYS A 155 -14.40 4.33 0.07
N HIS A 156 -14.80 3.21 -0.52
CA HIS A 156 -14.46 2.85 -1.89
C HIS A 156 -15.70 2.35 -2.63
N ASP A 157 -15.78 2.68 -3.92
CA ASP A 157 -16.87 2.31 -4.82
C ASP A 157 -16.60 1.01 -5.62
N ILE A 158 -15.56 0.25 -5.26
CA ILE A 158 -15.24 -1.05 -5.90
C ILE A 158 -15.21 -2.14 -4.82
N LEU A 159 -16.20 -3.03 -4.89
CA LEU A 159 -16.48 -4.12 -3.93
C LEU A 159 -16.06 -5.51 -4.46
N ASP A 160 -15.24 -5.57 -5.51
CA ASP A 160 -14.98 -6.83 -6.21
C ASP A 160 -13.89 -7.67 -5.52
N HIS A 161 -14.33 -8.68 -4.78
CA HIS A 161 -13.48 -9.66 -4.10
C HIS A 161 -12.72 -10.60 -5.05
N SER A 162 -13.02 -10.58 -6.36
CA SER A 162 -12.29 -11.36 -7.38
C SER A 162 -10.84 -10.92 -7.60
N CYS A 163 -10.43 -9.78 -7.01
CA CYS A 163 -9.10 -9.21 -7.18
C CYS A 163 -7.96 -9.99 -6.47
N VAL A 164 -8.26 -10.90 -5.54
CA VAL A 164 -7.25 -11.76 -4.89
C VAL A 164 -7.71 -13.21 -4.92
N VAL A 165 -6.86 -14.07 -5.47
CA VAL A 165 -7.13 -15.52 -5.55
C VAL A 165 -5.94 -16.32 -5.04
N PHE A 166 -6.23 -17.52 -4.54
CA PHE A 166 -5.26 -18.45 -3.99
C PHE A 166 -5.20 -19.71 -4.84
N ILE A 167 -3.99 -20.20 -5.12
CA ILE A 167 -3.77 -21.49 -5.77
C ILE A 167 -3.11 -22.42 -4.77
N ASP A 168 -3.77 -23.54 -4.48
CA ASP A 168 -3.26 -24.56 -3.57
C ASP A 168 -2.22 -25.47 -4.24
N VAL A 169 -0.99 -25.45 -3.72
CA VAL A 169 0.08 -26.39 -4.05
C VAL A 169 0.20 -27.48 -2.97
N ASN A 170 -0.86 -28.25 -2.76
CA ASN A 170 -0.93 -29.26 -1.70
C ASN A 170 0.13 -30.38 -1.79
N LYS A 171 0.65 -30.67 -2.99
CA LYS A 171 1.75 -31.63 -3.21
C LYS A 171 3.14 -31.02 -3.02
N GLY A 172 3.25 -29.69 -3.05
CA GLY A 172 4.51 -28.97 -2.87
C GLY A 172 5.05 -29.13 -1.45
N LYS A 173 6.36 -29.29 -1.33
CA LYS A 173 7.07 -29.30 -0.05
C LYS A 173 8.23 -28.32 -0.11
N GLU A 174 8.43 -27.57 0.97
CA GLU A 174 9.59 -26.70 1.09
C GLU A 174 10.87 -27.55 1.18
N VAL A 175 11.86 -27.25 0.36
CA VAL A 175 13.21 -27.80 0.45
C VAL A 175 14.10 -26.74 1.09
N LYS A 176 14.78 -27.10 2.20
CA LYS A 176 15.74 -26.23 2.87
C LYS A 176 17.15 -26.56 2.39
N GLN A 177 17.92 -25.55 2.01
CA GLN A 177 19.36 -25.70 1.74
C GLN A 177 20.17 -25.12 2.90
N ALA A 178 20.72 -26.00 3.75
CA ALA A 178 21.59 -25.70 4.90
C ALA A 178 21.02 -24.78 6.02
N SER A 179 20.13 -23.80 5.73
CA SER A 179 19.49 -22.92 6.71
C SER A 179 18.02 -22.65 6.36
N SER A 180 17.22 -22.23 7.35
CA SER A 180 15.79 -21.87 7.14
C SER A 180 15.56 -20.64 6.27
N TYR A 181 16.62 -19.89 5.98
CA TYR A 181 16.60 -18.69 5.14
C TYR A 181 16.81 -19.00 3.65
N LYS A 182 17.11 -20.26 3.32
CA LYS A 182 17.28 -20.75 1.96
C LYS A 182 16.23 -21.83 1.69
N ALA A 183 15.01 -21.39 1.39
CA ALA A 183 13.90 -22.28 1.08
C ALA A 183 13.46 -22.12 -0.38
N SER A 184 13.09 -23.23 -1.01
CA SER A 184 12.42 -23.24 -2.31
C SER A 184 11.32 -24.30 -2.34
N ASN A 185 10.36 -24.15 -3.24
CA ASN A 185 9.28 -25.09 -3.46
C ASN A 185 9.04 -25.20 -4.97
N MET A 186 9.53 -26.28 -5.58
CA MET A 186 9.46 -26.48 -7.03
C MET A 186 8.04 -26.56 -7.55
N GLU A 187 7.09 -26.98 -6.72
CA GLU A 187 5.70 -27.05 -7.15
C GLU A 187 5.03 -25.67 -7.19
N GLU A 188 5.44 -24.77 -6.31
CA GLU A 188 5.12 -23.34 -6.49
C GLU A 188 5.79 -22.77 -7.73
N VAL A 189 7.05 -23.14 -8.02
CA VAL A 189 7.76 -22.68 -9.23
C VAL A 189 6.97 -23.05 -10.49
N HIS A 190 6.58 -24.32 -10.64
CA HIS A 190 5.79 -24.77 -11.79
C HIS A 190 4.46 -24.02 -11.90
N MET A 191 3.78 -23.77 -10.78
CA MET A 191 2.51 -23.06 -10.80
C MET A 191 2.66 -21.58 -11.15
N VAL A 192 3.67 -20.91 -10.58
CA VAL A 192 4.00 -19.52 -10.90
C VAL A 192 4.29 -19.35 -12.39
N VAL A 193 5.08 -20.26 -12.98
CA VAL A 193 5.40 -20.24 -14.41
C VAL A 193 4.14 -20.40 -15.27
N ARG A 194 3.20 -21.27 -14.86
CA ARG A 194 1.92 -21.43 -15.58
C ARG A 194 1.07 -20.15 -15.56
N VAL A 195 0.94 -19.51 -14.40
CA VAL A 195 0.21 -18.23 -14.28
C VAL A 195 0.91 -17.14 -15.09
N ALA A 196 2.24 -17.04 -15.00
CA ALA A 196 3.04 -16.08 -15.76
C ALA A 196 2.91 -16.28 -17.27
N LYS A 197 2.88 -17.53 -17.76
CA LYS A 197 2.64 -17.87 -19.17
C LYS A 197 1.29 -17.33 -19.64
N GLN A 198 0.27 -17.46 -18.80
CA GLN A 198 -1.07 -16.96 -19.12
C GLN A 198 -1.13 -15.44 -19.16
N TYR A 199 -0.56 -14.77 -18.16
CA TYR A 199 -0.51 -13.31 -18.11
C TYR A 199 0.31 -12.73 -19.26
N HIS A 200 1.41 -13.40 -19.63
CA HIS A 200 2.21 -13.04 -20.81
C HIS A 200 1.41 -13.17 -22.11
N ARG A 201 0.67 -14.27 -22.30
CA ARG A 201 -0.20 -14.48 -23.46
C ARG A 201 -1.27 -13.39 -23.59
N LEU A 202 -1.81 -12.94 -22.46
CA LEU A 202 -2.81 -11.86 -22.39
C LEU A 202 -2.18 -10.46 -22.39
N LYS A 203 -0.85 -10.34 -22.49
CA LYS A 203 -0.10 -9.08 -22.46
C LYS A 203 -0.39 -8.22 -21.21
N LEU A 204 -0.64 -8.86 -20.08
CA LEU A 204 -0.87 -8.17 -18.81
C LEU A 204 0.46 -7.66 -18.23
N ASN A 205 0.42 -6.51 -17.55
CA ASN A 205 1.55 -6.02 -16.76
C ASN A 205 1.58 -6.77 -15.42
N PHE A 206 2.59 -7.60 -15.20
CA PHE A 206 2.71 -8.36 -13.96
C PHE A 206 4.14 -8.45 -13.44
N CYS A 207 4.28 -8.64 -12.12
CA CYS A 207 5.53 -9.04 -11.49
C CYS A 207 5.33 -10.29 -10.61
N ILE A 208 6.44 -10.96 -10.33
CA ILE A 208 6.49 -12.13 -9.46
C ILE A 208 7.30 -11.77 -8.22
N ILE A 209 6.69 -11.96 -7.05
CA ILE A 209 7.31 -11.70 -5.76
C ILE A 209 7.43 -13.01 -4.98
N THR A 210 8.56 -13.21 -4.33
CA THR A 210 8.75 -14.30 -3.37
C THR A 210 9.54 -13.85 -2.14
N PHE A 211 9.42 -14.59 -1.04
CA PHE A 211 10.12 -14.25 0.20
C PHE A 211 11.57 -14.75 0.23
N TYR A 212 11.96 -15.64 -0.69
CA TYR A 212 13.23 -16.36 -0.60
C TYR A 212 14.04 -16.26 -1.89
N ASP A 213 15.31 -15.89 -1.79
CA ASP A 213 16.19 -15.76 -2.96
C ASP A 213 16.38 -17.07 -3.74
N PRO A 214 16.53 -18.25 -3.10
CA PRO A 214 16.57 -19.52 -3.85
C PRO A 214 15.31 -19.78 -4.66
N GLN A 215 14.14 -19.38 -4.15
CA GLN A 215 12.89 -19.46 -4.91
C GLN A 215 12.90 -18.49 -6.08
N ARG A 216 13.37 -17.24 -5.89
CA ARG A 216 13.51 -16.25 -6.97
C ARG A 216 14.38 -16.82 -8.09
N ALA A 217 15.56 -17.34 -7.75
CA ALA A 217 16.48 -17.95 -8.71
C ALA A 217 15.85 -19.13 -9.46
N ALA A 218 15.12 -20.01 -8.75
CA ALA A 218 14.44 -21.15 -9.37
C ALA A 218 13.34 -20.71 -10.35
N ILE A 219 12.52 -19.71 -9.98
CA ILE A 219 11.49 -19.13 -10.85
C ILE A 219 12.13 -18.48 -12.07
N THR A 220 13.15 -17.64 -11.88
CA THR A 220 13.87 -16.99 -12.99
C THR A 220 14.42 -18.02 -13.97
N LYS A 221 15.01 -19.11 -13.49
CA LYS A 221 15.52 -20.20 -14.34
C LYS A 221 14.40 -20.88 -15.12
N ALA A 222 13.28 -21.20 -14.47
CA ALA A 222 12.15 -21.87 -15.11
C ALA A 222 11.46 -20.99 -16.16
N LEU A 223 11.31 -19.68 -15.92
CA LEU A 223 10.78 -18.75 -16.92
C LEU A 223 11.67 -18.65 -18.15
N LYS A 224 13.00 -18.60 -17.97
CA LYS A 224 13.96 -18.59 -19.08
C LYS A 224 13.85 -19.84 -19.94
N ALA A 225 13.68 -21.01 -19.32
CA ALA A 225 13.52 -22.27 -20.05
C ALA A 225 12.24 -22.30 -20.92
N GLU A 226 11.20 -21.57 -20.52
CA GLU A 226 9.94 -21.43 -21.26
C GLU A 226 9.91 -20.18 -22.19
N ASN A 227 11.04 -19.48 -22.36
CA ASN A 227 11.13 -18.21 -23.11
C ASN A 227 10.16 -17.12 -22.63
N LEU A 228 9.91 -17.06 -21.32
CA LEU A 228 9.05 -16.04 -20.69
C LEU A 228 9.86 -14.88 -20.10
N PRO A 229 9.26 -13.68 -19.91
CA PRO A 229 9.91 -12.57 -19.24
C PRO A 229 10.41 -12.97 -17.85
N SER A 230 11.72 -12.91 -17.64
CA SER A 230 12.36 -13.32 -16.38
C SER A 230 12.92 -12.16 -15.56
N GLY A 231 12.91 -10.93 -16.11
CA GLY A 231 13.33 -9.70 -15.44
C GLY A 231 12.30 -9.14 -14.44
N CYS A 232 11.11 -9.73 -14.37
CA CYS A 232 10.02 -9.32 -13.47
C CYS A 232 9.92 -10.18 -12.20
N VAL A 233 10.98 -10.91 -11.84
CA VAL A 233 11.01 -11.81 -10.66
C VAL A 233 11.89 -11.23 -9.57
N TYR A 234 11.33 -11.08 -8.38
CA TYR A 234 12.00 -10.41 -7.28
C TYR A 234 11.78 -11.15 -5.97
N ASN A 235 12.74 -10.98 -5.07
CA ASN A 235 12.51 -11.29 -3.66
C ASN A 235 12.06 -10.01 -2.92
N VAL A 236 11.38 -10.16 -1.78
CA VAL A 236 10.84 -9.02 -1.01
C VAL A 236 11.90 -8.02 -0.53
N ASP A 237 13.17 -8.43 -0.37
CA ASP A 237 14.26 -7.56 0.08
C ASP A 237 14.87 -6.77 -1.09
N SER A 238 14.84 -7.32 -2.32
CA SER A 238 15.36 -6.69 -3.54
C SER A 238 14.32 -5.86 -4.29
N TYR A 239 13.07 -5.86 -3.82
CA TYR A 239 11.98 -5.17 -4.50
C TYR A 239 11.88 -3.71 -4.04
N GLN A 240 12.60 -2.81 -4.72
CA GLN A 240 12.55 -1.38 -4.47
C GLN A 240 11.74 -0.65 -5.57
N GLY A 241 10.66 0.02 -5.15
CA GLY A 241 10.11 1.20 -5.86
C GLY A 241 9.20 1.00 -7.07
N ASN A 242 8.87 -0.23 -7.50
CA ASN A 242 8.00 -0.44 -8.68
C ASN A 242 6.65 -1.06 -8.32
N GLU A 243 5.53 -0.55 -8.83
CA GLU A 243 4.23 -1.22 -8.71
C GLU A 243 3.88 -1.98 -9.99
N SER A 244 3.07 -3.02 -9.87
CA SER A 244 2.57 -3.76 -11.03
C SER A 244 1.05 -3.92 -10.96
N ASP A 245 0.42 -3.93 -12.13
CA ASP A 245 -1.03 -4.16 -12.24
C ASP A 245 -1.39 -5.52 -11.62
N PHE A 246 -0.61 -6.56 -11.91
CA PHE A 246 -0.83 -7.89 -11.36
C PHE A 246 0.40 -8.42 -10.61
N VAL A 247 0.16 -9.08 -9.48
CA VAL A 247 1.23 -9.69 -8.67
C VAL A 247 0.99 -11.19 -8.55
N ILE A 248 2.02 -11.98 -8.85
CA ILE A 248 2.05 -13.41 -8.55
C ILE A 248 2.96 -13.61 -7.33
N LEU A 249 2.40 -14.00 -6.20
CA LEU A 249 3.12 -14.15 -4.93
C LEU A 249 3.39 -15.63 -4.62
N SER A 250 4.66 -16.02 -4.46
CA SER A 250 5.08 -17.36 -4.02
C SER A 250 5.54 -17.34 -2.56
N SER A 251 4.77 -18.00 -1.70
CA SER A 251 4.99 -18.03 -0.24
C SER A 251 6.07 -19.02 0.21
N VAL A 252 6.33 -20.07 -0.58
CA VAL A 252 7.28 -21.18 -0.37
C VAL A 252 6.95 -22.11 0.80
N ARG A 253 6.44 -21.57 1.90
CA ARG A 253 6.37 -22.28 3.19
C ARG A 253 5.25 -23.31 3.25
N THR A 254 5.57 -24.43 3.89
CA THR A 254 4.63 -25.56 4.07
C THR A 254 4.51 -26.03 5.53
N ARG A 255 5.39 -25.58 6.43
CA ARG A 255 5.41 -26.04 7.83
C ARG A 255 5.52 -24.95 8.88
N VAL A 256 6.41 -23.98 8.71
CA VAL A 256 6.59 -22.88 9.67
C VAL A 256 6.68 -21.55 8.93
N PRO A 257 6.14 -20.45 9.47
CA PRO A 257 6.01 -19.19 8.74
C PRO A 257 7.30 -18.54 8.23
N GLY A 258 8.42 -18.67 8.95
CA GLY A 258 9.67 -18.01 8.56
C GLY A 258 9.49 -16.51 8.30
N PHE A 259 9.82 -16.06 7.09
CA PHE A 259 9.72 -14.64 6.70
C PHE A 259 8.28 -14.12 6.61
N LEU A 260 7.27 -14.98 6.57
CA LEU A 260 5.87 -14.57 6.69
C LEU A 260 5.51 -14.04 8.09
N LYS A 261 6.40 -14.20 9.09
CA LYS A 261 6.26 -13.49 10.38
C LYS A 261 6.68 -12.03 10.30
N SER A 262 7.51 -11.67 9.32
CA SER A 262 7.94 -10.29 9.13
C SER A 262 6.80 -9.52 8.49
N LEU A 263 6.12 -8.74 9.34
CA LEU A 263 5.07 -7.83 8.91
C LEU A 263 5.57 -6.85 7.85
N PRO A 264 6.76 -6.21 7.96
CA PRO A 264 7.30 -5.36 6.90
C PRO A 264 7.41 -6.08 5.55
N ARG A 265 7.99 -7.30 5.53
CA ARG A 265 8.17 -8.06 4.28
C ARG A 265 6.86 -8.52 3.66
N THR A 266 5.90 -8.89 4.50
CA THR A 266 4.59 -9.35 4.01
C THR A 266 3.75 -8.17 3.55
N ASN A 267 3.84 -7.01 4.22
CA ASN A 267 3.23 -5.77 3.76
C ASN A 267 3.79 -5.38 2.40
N VAL A 268 5.13 -5.37 2.23
CA VAL A 268 5.77 -5.12 0.93
C VAL A 268 5.19 -6.05 -0.13
N ALA A 269 5.16 -7.36 0.10
CA ALA A 269 4.65 -8.28 -0.90
C ALA A 269 3.18 -8.00 -1.30
N LEU A 270 2.35 -7.56 -0.34
CA LEU A 270 0.93 -7.33 -0.57
C LEU A 270 0.61 -5.96 -1.20
N THR A 271 1.43 -4.94 -0.94
CA THR A 271 1.15 -3.56 -1.35
C THR A 271 1.61 -3.23 -2.77
N ARG A 272 2.33 -4.13 -3.47
CA ARG A 272 2.83 -3.87 -4.84
C ARG A 272 1.81 -4.09 -5.95
N CYS A 273 0.60 -4.50 -5.59
CA CYS A 273 -0.41 -4.94 -6.54
C CYS A 273 -1.49 -3.89 -6.73
N ARG A 274 -1.64 -3.36 -7.95
CA ARG A 274 -2.66 -2.33 -8.26
C ARG A 274 -4.01 -2.91 -8.69
N LYS A 275 -4.05 -3.96 -9.52
CA LYS A 275 -5.31 -4.51 -10.07
C LYS A 275 -5.67 -5.89 -9.51
N GLY A 276 -4.75 -6.86 -9.51
CA GLY A 276 -5.09 -8.19 -8.96
C GLY A 276 -3.93 -9.11 -8.58
N MET A 277 -4.12 -9.95 -7.57
CA MET A 277 -3.08 -10.79 -6.99
C MET A 277 -3.43 -12.27 -7.06
N VAL A 278 -2.45 -13.08 -7.45
CA VAL A 278 -2.50 -14.54 -7.38
C VAL A 278 -1.50 -15.01 -6.33
N VAL A 279 -1.99 -15.61 -5.25
CA VAL A 279 -1.16 -16.17 -4.19
C VAL A 279 -0.98 -17.67 -4.44
N VAL A 280 0.24 -18.09 -4.74
CA VAL A 280 0.62 -19.50 -4.87
C VAL A 280 1.20 -19.97 -3.53
N THR A 281 0.50 -20.88 -2.87
CA THR A 281 0.81 -21.30 -1.50
C THR A 281 0.22 -22.66 -1.15
N ASN A 282 0.61 -23.21 0.00
CA ASN A 282 0.03 -24.44 0.50
C ASN A 282 -1.17 -24.13 1.43
N LYS A 283 -2.36 -24.60 1.05
CA LYS A 283 -3.61 -24.32 1.78
C LYS A 283 -3.59 -24.80 3.23
N ARG A 284 -3.09 -26.02 3.46
CA ARG A 284 -2.98 -26.59 4.81
C ARG A 284 -2.03 -25.77 5.69
N PHE A 285 -0.93 -25.29 5.12
CA PHE A 285 -0.01 -24.42 5.82
C PHE A 285 -0.67 -23.11 6.26
N LEU A 286 -1.37 -22.41 5.35
CA LEU A 286 -2.08 -21.17 5.69
C LEU A 286 -3.21 -21.37 6.71
N GLN A 287 -3.92 -22.49 6.65
CA GLN A 287 -4.96 -22.83 7.62
C GLN A 287 -4.40 -23.31 8.97
N GLY A 288 -3.18 -23.84 8.97
CA GLY A 288 -2.49 -24.34 10.16
C GLY A 288 -1.49 -23.33 10.72
N SER A 289 -0.20 -23.66 10.64
CA SER A 289 0.91 -22.89 11.20
C SER A 289 1.06 -21.46 10.65
N GLY A 290 0.53 -21.20 9.45
CA GLY A 290 0.56 -19.91 8.77
C GLY A 290 -0.63 -19.00 9.13
N LYS A 291 -1.62 -19.48 9.89
CA LYS A 291 -2.90 -18.78 10.09
C LYS A 291 -2.78 -17.38 10.70
N SER A 292 -1.79 -17.18 11.58
CA SER A 292 -1.57 -15.90 12.26
C SER A 292 -0.74 -14.90 11.47
N THR A 293 -0.15 -15.32 10.34
CA THR A 293 0.56 -14.43 9.42
C THR A 293 -0.43 -13.54 8.70
N LEU A 294 0.04 -12.40 8.18
CA LEU A 294 -0.81 -11.50 7.40
C LEU A 294 -1.42 -12.20 6.17
N LEU A 295 -0.67 -13.10 5.52
CA LEU A 295 -1.17 -13.89 4.39
C LEU A 295 -2.27 -14.89 4.80
N GLY A 296 -2.15 -15.49 5.98
CA GLY A 296 -3.17 -16.37 6.55
C GLY A 296 -4.45 -15.63 6.91
N LYS A 297 -4.30 -14.43 7.50
CA LYS A 297 -5.44 -13.54 7.80
C LYS A 297 -6.11 -13.05 6.51
N LEU A 298 -5.33 -12.74 5.46
CA LEU A 298 -5.85 -12.32 4.15
C LEU A 298 -6.71 -13.42 3.54
N CYS A 299 -6.17 -14.64 3.48
CA CYS A 299 -6.89 -15.79 2.97
C CYS A 299 -8.22 -16.01 3.69
N ARG A 300 -8.23 -15.92 5.03
CA ARG A 300 -9.44 -16.08 5.82
C ARG A 300 -10.48 -15.01 5.51
N ALA A 301 -10.08 -13.73 5.56
CA ALA A 301 -10.99 -12.63 5.29
C ALA A 301 -11.58 -12.70 3.87
N TRP A 302 -10.78 -13.07 2.87
CA TRP A 302 -11.27 -13.22 1.49
C TRP A 302 -12.19 -14.42 1.33
N SER A 303 -11.93 -15.52 2.05
CA SER A 303 -12.79 -16.70 2.04
C SER A 303 -14.16 -16.46 2.67
N GLU A 304 -14.33 -15.42 3.50
CA GLU A 304 -15.64 -15.05 4.06
C GLU A 304 -16.59 -14.46 2.99
N HIS A 305 -16.04 -14.01 1.86
CA HIS A 305 -16.79 -13.39 0.76
C HIS A 305 -16.98 -14.28 -0.47
N GLY A 306 -16.43 -15.50 -0.48
CA GLY A 306 -16.57 -16.46 -1.58
C GLY A 306 -15.45 -17.50 -1.62
N ASP A 307 -15.53 -18.44 -2.57
CA ASP A 307 -14.42 -19.38 -2.79
C ASP A 307 -13.28 -18.67 -3.53
N VAL A 308 -12.21 -18.40 -2.79
CA VAL A 308 -11.00 -17.75 -3.30
C VAL A 308 -9.94 -18.75 -3.74
N TRP A 309 -10.19 -20.04 -3.55
CA TRP A 309 -9.26 -21.09 -3.94
C TRP A 309 -9.57 -21.60 -5.34
N ILE A 310 -8.61 -21.44 -6.24
CA ILE A 310 -8.70 -21.94 -7.60
C ILE A 310 -8.12 -23.35 -7.65
N ASP A 311 -8.91 -24.30 -8.16
CA ASP A 311 -8.36 -25.58 -8.61
C ASP A 311 -7.64 -25.37 -9.95
N TRP A 312 -6.31 -25.46 -9.90
CA TRP A 312 -5.48 -25.30 -11.08
C TRP A 312 -5.79 -26.31 -12.19
N LYS A 313 -6.41 -27.46 -11.88
CA LYS A 313 -6.81 -28.44 -12.90
C LYS A 313 -7.91 -27.90 -13.82
N LEU A 314 -8.72 -26.95 -13.33
CA LEU A 314 -9.74 -26.27 -14.11
C LEU A 314 -9.14 -25.24 -15.09
N MET A 315 -7.88 -24.84 -14.90
CA MET A 315 -7.16 -23.89 -15.75
C MET A 315 -6.52 -24.52 -17.01
N LEU A 316 -6.69 -25.83 -17.24
CA LEU A 316 -6.11 -26.54 -18.40
C LEU A 316 -6.80 -26.21 -19.74
N GLY A 317 -7.90 -25.43 -19.76
CA GLY A 317 -8.67 -25.10 -20.97
C GLY A 317 -8.99 -23.61 -21.16
N LYS A 318 -9.53 -22.93 -20.15
CA LYS A 318 -9.83 -21.48 -20.15
C LYS A 318 -9.38 -20.87 -18.82
N PRO A 319 -8.84 -19.62 -18.80
CA PRO A 319 -8.29 -18.99 -17.59
C PRO A 319 -9.41 -18.42 -16.70
N VAL A 320 -10.43 -19.24 -16.39
CA VAL A 320 -11.58 -18.78 -15.62
C VAL A 320 -11.17 -18.57 -14.17
N GLY A 321 -11.27 -17.33 -13.69
CA GLY A 321 -11.09 -16.99 -12.27
C GLY A 321 -9.73 -16.39 -11.90
N LEU A 322 -8.78 -16.22 -12.83
CA LEU A 322 -7.59 -15.40 -12.55
C LEU A 322 -7.93 -13.90 -12.66
N PRO A 323 -7.43 -13.05 -11.75
CA PRO A 323 -7.59 -11.61 -11.88
C PRO A 323 -7.10 -11.11 -13.24
N GLY A 324 -7.91 -10.31 -13.93
CA GLY A 324 -7.59 -9.77 -15.25
C GLY A 324 -7.75 -10.73 -16.43
N CYS A 325 -8.25 -11.95 -16.19
CA CYS A 325 -8.58 -12.92 -17.23
C CYS A 325 -10.10 -13.01 -17.41
N HIS A 326 -10.70 -11.99 -18.05
CA HIS A 326 -12.12 -11.94 -18.41
C HIS A 326 -12.30 -11.87 -19.92
#